data_AF-A0A167NH39-F1
#
_entry.id   AF-A0A167NH39-F1
#
_cell.length_a   1.000
_cell.length_b   1.000
_cell.length_c   1.000
_cell.angle_alpha   90.00
_cell.angle_beta   90.00
_cell.angle_gamma   90.00
#
_symmetry.space_group_name_H-M   'P 1'
#
loop_
_entity.id
_entity.type
_entity.pdbx_description
1 polymer ?
#
loop_
_entity_poly.entity_id
_entity_poly.type
_entity_poly.pdbx_seq_one_letter_code
_entity_poly.pdbx_strand_id
1 'polypeptide(L)' 'MKVYLDDERQTPKGWKRVYWPLEAIELLESGEVSEISLDHDLGDDDRGI' A
#
# COMPACT_ATOMS: atom_id res chain seq x y z
N MET A 1 11.38 1.65 5.37
CA MET A 1 10.73 2.41 4.29
C MET A 1 9.26 2.59 4.62
N LYS A 2 8.63 3.70 4.20
CA LYS A 2 7.21 3.92 4.46
C LYS A 2 6.39 3.58 3.21
N VAL A 3 5.36 2.76 3.33
CA VAL A 3 4.52 2.29 2.21
C VAL A 3 3.13 2.89 2.33
N TYR A 4 2.63 3.50 1.25
CA TYR A 4 1.32 4.15 1.18
C TYR A 4 0.49 3.40 0.13
N LEU A 5 -0.43 2.56 0.58
CA LEU A 5 -1.33 1.80 -0.29
C LEU A 5 -2.65 2.56 -0.42
N ASP A 6 -2.78 3.26 -1.54
CA ASP A 6 -3.88 4.18 -1.82
C ASP A 6 -3.87 4.53 -3.32
N ASP A 7 -5.02 4.44 -3.96
CA ASP A 7 -5.23 4.67 -5.38
C ASP A 7 -5.85 6.03 -5.70
N GLU A 8 -6.51 6.68 -4.74
CA GLU A 8 -7.22 7.94 -4.93
C GLU A 8 -6.43 9.17 -4.42
N ARG A 9 -5.71 9.04 -3.31
CA ARG A 9 -5.07 10.16 -2.62
C ARG A 9 -3.62 10.39 -3.06
N GLN A 10 -3.17 11.62 -2.86
CA GLN A 10 -1.77 11.98 -3.13
C GLN A 10 -0.85 11.42 -2.06
N THR A 11 0.24 10.82 -2.52
CA THR A 11 1.24 10.22 -1.64
C THR A 11 2.04 11.30 -0.90
N PRO A 12 2.13 11.23 0.43
CA PRO A 12 2.97 12.15 1.19
C PRO A 12 4.45 11.97 0.87
N LYS A 13 5.23 13.05 0.98
CA LYS A 13 6.68 13.00 0.71
C LYS A 13 7.38 12.02 1.66
N GLY A 14 8.22 11.15 1.11
CA GLY A 14 8.95 10.13 1.86
C GLY A 14 8.20 8.79 2.00
N TRP A 15 7.02 8.69 1.39
CA TRP A 15 6.28 7.43 1.27
C TRP A 15 6.39 6.87 -0.14
N LYS A 16 6.48 5.54 -0.23
CA LYS A 16 6.42 4.79 -1.48
C LYS A 16 4.96 4.42 -1.75
N ARG A 17 4.37 5.00 -2.80
CA ARG A 17 3.00 4.64 -3.21
C ARG A 17 2.98 3.26 -3.83
N VAL A 18 1.98 2.49 -3.45
CA VAL A 18 1.55 1.26 -4.11
C VAL A 18 0.05 1.35 -4.33
N TYR A 19 -0.45 0.72 -5.39
CA TYR A 19 -1.88 0.78 -5.72
C TYR A 19 -2.57 -0.54 -5.42
N TRP A 20 -1.80 -1.63 -5.31
CA TRP A 20 -2.34 -2.97 -5.12
C TRP A 20 -1.84 -3.65 -3.85
N PRO A 21 -2.69 -4.44 -3.18
CA PRO A 21 -2.31 -5.19 -1.98
C PRO A 21 -1.11 -6.12 -2.20
N LEU A 22 -1.04 -6.78 -3.37
CA LEU A 22 0.08 -7.67 -3.72
C LEU A 22 1.43 -6.94 -3.72
N GLU A 23 1.48 -5.73 -4.29
CA GLU A 23 2.72 -4.92 -4.28
C GLU A 23 3.10 -4.51 -2.85
N ALA A 24 2.11 -4.22 -2.01
CA ALA A 24 2.35 -3.92 -0.60
C ALA A 24 2.88 -5.16 0.15
N ILE A 25 2.33 -6.35 -0.12
CA ILE A 25 2.76 -7.62 0.48
C ILE A 25 4.21 -7.92 0.10
N GLU A 26 4.58 -7.83 -1.18
CA GLU A 26 5.97 -8.04 -1.62
C GLU A 26 6.96 -7.09 -0.91
N LEU A 27 6.55 -5.83 -0.71
CA LEU A 27 7.36 -4.87 0.04
C LEU A 27 7.43 -5.23 1.53
N LEU A 28 6.35 -5.69 2.14
CA LEU A 28 6.36 -6.14 3.53
C LEU A 28 7.26 -7.37 3.71
N GLU A 29 7.21 -8.33 2.77
CA GLU A 29 8.04 -9.53 2.78
C GLU A 29 9.54 -9.22 2.66
N SER A 30 9.91 -8.10 2.04
CA SER A 30 11.31 -7.63 2.03
C SER A 30 11.88 -7.34 3.43
N GLY A 31 11.03 -7.12 4.43
CA GLY A 31 11.43 -6.76 5.80
C GLY A 31 12.00 -5.35 5.94
N GLU A 32 12.07 -4.57 4.85
CA GLU A 32 12.59 -3.20 4.85
C GLU A 32 11.51 -2.16 5.17
N VAL A 33 10.24 -2.55 5.27
CA VAL A 33 9.11 -1.66 5.58
C VAL A 33 9.08 -1.39 7.08
N SER A 34 9.14 -0.11 7.42
CA SER A 34 9.16 0.39 8.79
C SER A 34 7.79 0.91 9.23
N GLU A 35 7.01 1.44 8.29
CA GLU A 35 5.65 1.95 8.50
C GLU A 35 4.82 1.69 7.24
N ILE A 36 3.55 1.32 7.41
CA ILE A 36 2.60 1.16 6.30
C ILE A 36 1.30 1.89 6.63
N SER A 37 0.79 2.62 5.64
CA SER A 37 -0.51 3.29 5.66
C SER A 37 -1.39 2.57 4.65
N LEU A 38 -2.51 2.04 5.14
CA LEU A 38 -3.52 1.34 4.38
C LEU A 38 -4.76 2.23 4.40
N ASP A 39 -5.26 2.65 3.24
CA ASP A 39 -6.60 3.25 3.20
C ASP A 39 -7.68 2.16 3.32
N HIS A 40 -8.84 2.49 3.87
CA HIS A 40 -9.85 1.50 4.27
C HIS A 40 -10.77 1.08 3.09
N ASP A 41 -10.38 1.50 1.90
CA ASP A 41 -11.16 1.56 0.67
C ASP A 41 -10.54 0.63 -0.39
N LEU A 42 -9.53 -0.17 0.02
CA LEU A 42 -8.72 -1.00 -0.84
C LEU A 42 -9.48 -2.21 -1.38
N GLY A 43 -10.22 -1.98 -2.45
CA GLY A 43 -10.81 -3.03 -3.25
C GLY A 43 -12.01 -2.52 -4.02
N ASP A 44 -11.90 -2.57 -5.35
CA ASP A 44 -13.06 -3.03 -6.11
C ASP A 44 -13.55 -4.33 -5.44
N ASP A 45 -14.84 -4.37 -5.09
CA ASP A 45 -15.54 -5.52 -4.50
C ASP A 45 -15.32 -6.85 -5.29
N ASP A 46 -14.76 -6.78 -6.50
CA ASP A 46 -14.46 -7.91 -7.39
C ASP A 46 -13.11 -8.60 -7.15
N ARG A 47 -12.20 -8.04 -6.33
CA ARG A 47 -10.89 -8.67 -6.04
C ARG A 47 -10.64 -9.03 -4.57
N GLY A 48 -11.70 -9.11 -3.77
CA GLY A 48 -11.66 -9.72 -2.44
C GLY A 48 -11.67 -11.24 -2.54
N ILE A 49 -10.58 -11.90 -2.14
CA ILE A 49 -10.56 -13.34 -1.83
C ILE A 49 -10.62 -13.55 -0.32
#